data_AF-A0A1C6EC59-F1
#
_entry.id   AF-A0A1C6EC59-F1
#
_cell.length_a   1.000
_cell.length_b   1.000
_cell.length_c   1.000
_cell.angle_alpha   90.00
_cell.angle_beta   90.00
_cell.angle_gamma   90.00
#
_symmetry.space_group_name_H-M   'P 1'
#
loop_
_entity.id
_entity.type
_entity.pdbx_description
1 polymer ?
#
loop_
_entity_poly.entity_id
_entity_poly.type
_entity_poly.pdbx_seq_one_letter_code
_entity_poly.pdbx_strand_id
1 'polypeptide(L)'
;MAKMYTLDSKLLTGTPEIRVGDKVYPVDDRQKTVKKILDICDKNAEKKDLDMIDEVFKLAFASKDYKEIEAMNMPWAAHQQLFTLAISAVTGEDAEKTEARFPQENAE
;
A
#
# COMPACT_ATOMS: atom_id res chain seq x y z
N MET A 1 -24.75 -18.77 13.16
CA MET A 1 -23.83 -18.21 12.15
C MET A 1 -23.51 -19.29 11.14
N ALA A 2 -24.07 -19.21 9.94
CA ALA A 2 -23.84 -20.20 8.89
C ALA A 2 -22.42 -20.02 8.32
N LYS A 3 -21.62 -21.09 8.30
CA LYS A 3 -20.32 -21.10 7.62
C LYS A 3 -20.55 -21.54 6.17
N MET A 4 -20.42 -20.59 5.25
CA MET A 4 -20.50 -20.83 3.81
C MET A 4 -19.08 -21.11 3.29
N TYR A 5 -18.91 -22.23 2.59
CA TYR A 5 -17.65 -22.60 1.95
C TYR A 5 -17.81 -22.47 0.43
N THR A 6 -16.96 -21.68 -0.23
CA THR A 6 -16.94 -21.53 -1.69
C THR A 6 -15.79 -22.35 -2.30
N LEU A 7 -16.05 -22.93 -3.47
CA LEU A 7 -15.13 -23.81 -4.22
C LEU A 7 -14.22 -23.05 -5.20
N ASP A 8 -14.43 -21.75 -5.38
CA ASP A 8 -13.50 -20.89 -6.09
C ASP A 8 -12.40 -20.53 -5.08
N SER A 9 -11.14 -20.89 -5.35
CA SER A 9 -9.97 -20.71 -4.46
C SER A 9 -9.63 -19.26 -4.08
N LYS A 10 -10.62 -18.37 -4.03
CA LYS A 10 -10.54 -17.01 -3.53
C LYS A 10 -11.01 -17.03 -2.07
N LEU A 11 -10.08 -16.78 -1.16
CA LEU A 11 -10.40 -16.40 0.21
C LEU A 11 -11.40 -15.22 0.18
N LEU A 12 -12.37 -15.19 1.10
CA LEU A 12 -13.35 -14.11 1.29
C LEU A 12 -12.73 -12.78 1.76
N THR A 13 -11.44 -12.59 1.56
CA THR A 13 -10.74 -11.32 1.75
C THR A 13 -10.81 -10.60 0.41
N GLY A 14 -11.75 -9.66 0.28
CA GLY A 14 -11.73 -8.74 -0.86
C GLY A 14 -10.35 -8.09 -0.94
N THR A 15 -9.82 -7.94 -2.16
CA THR A 15 -8.56 -7.21 -2.36
C THR A 15 -8.72 -5.82 -1.75
N PRO A 16 -7.80 -5.35 -0.89
CA PRO A 16 -7.90 -4.03 -0.33
C PRO A 16 -7.83 -2.98 -1.44
N GLU A 17 -8.63 -1.93 -1.32
CA GLU A 17 -8.78 -0.91 -2.36
C GLU A 17 -8.45 0.46 -1.78
N ILE A 18 -7.63 1.23 -2.48
CA ILE A 18 -7.29 2.61 -2.11
C ILE A 18 -7.94 3.57 -3.09
N ARG A 19 -8.67 4.55 -2.56
CA ARG A 19 -9.27 5.61 -3.37
C ARG A 19 -8.36 6.83 -3.42
N VAL A 20 -8.01 7.26 -4.63
CA VAL A 20 -7.30 8.53 -4.87
C VAL A 20 -8.18 9.37 -5.80
N GLY A 21 -8.75 10.47 -5.25
CA GLY A 21 -9.77 11.25 -5.93
C GLY A 21 -11.04 10.44 -6.23
N ASP A 22 -11.46 10.40 -7.49
CA ASP A 22 -12.62 9.63 -7.96
C ASP A 22 -12.29 8.18 -8.37
N LYS A 23 -11.00 7.78 -8.34
CA LYS A 23 -10.55 6.46 -8.79
C LYS A 23 -10.24 5.54 -7.63
N VAL A 24 -10.57 4.26 -7.81
CA VAL A 24 -10.32 3.19 -6.85
C VAL A 24 -9.26 2.26 -7.45
N TYR A 25 -8.20 2.05 -6.69
CA TYR A 25 -7.03 1.26 -7.08
C TYR A 25 -6.94 0.00 -6.21
N PRO A 26 -7.03 -1.20 -6.81
CA PRO A 26 -6.86 -2.45 -6.08
C PRO A 26 -5.39 -2.61 -5.67
N VAL A 27 -5.17 -3.09 -4.45
CA VAL A 27 -3.86 -3.32 -3.87
C VAL A 27 -3.54 -4.81 -3.88
N ASP A 28 -2.32 -5.18 -4.28
CA ASP A 28 -1.82 -6.55 -4.25
C ASP A 28 -1.35 -6.93 -2.84
N ASP A 29 -2.26 -7.59 -2.10
CA ASP A 29 -2.06 -8.11 -0.74
C ASP A 29 -1.51 -9.55 -0.73
N ARG A 30 -1.02 -10.07 -1.86
CA ARG A 30 -0.55 -11.46 -1.91
C ARG A 30 0.68 -11.62 -1.03
N GLN A 31 0.74 -12.73 -0.29
CA GLN A 31 1.84 -13.04 0.64
C GLN A 31 3.25 -12.78 0.08
N LYS A 32 3.50 -13.06 -1.22
CA LYS A 32 4.80 -12.80 -1.87
C LYS A 32 5.10 -11.31 -2.00
N THR A 33 4.09 -10.51 -2.31
CA THR A 33 4.14 -9.06 -2.45
C THR A 33 4.36 -8.42 -1.07
N VAL A 34 3.56 -8.83 -0.08
CA VAL A 34 3.68 -8.38 1.33
C VAL A 34 5.10 -8.60 1.85
N LYS A 35 5.66 -9.81 1.67
CA LYS A 35 7.01 -10.13 2.12
C LYS A 35 8.08 -9.23 1.49
N LYS A 36 7.97 -8.93 0.19
CA LYS A 36 8.92 -8.06 -0.51
C LYS A 36 8.81 -6.61 -0.03
N ILE A 37 7.59 -6.11 0.13
CA ILE A 37 7.33 -4.76 0.60
C ILE A 37 7.90 -4.58 2.02
N LEU A 38 7.66 -5.53 2.93
CA LEU A 38 8.23 -5.50 4.27
C LEU A 38 9.76 -5.55 4.26
N ASP A 39 10.37 -6.41 3.44
CA ASP A 39 11.83 -6.50 3.32
C ASP A 39 12.46 -5.21 2.78
N ILE A 40 11.83 -4.55 1.80
CA ILE A 40 12.25 -3.23 1.31
C ILE A 40 12.14 -2.18 2.43
N CYS A 41 11.05 -2.19 3.19
CA CYS A 41 10.84 -1.26 4.29
C CYS A 41 11.83 -1.45 5.44
N ASP A 42 12.14 -2.69 5.81
CA ASP A 42 13.09 -2.99 6.89
C ASP A 42 14.53 -2.65 6.49
N LYS A 43 14.89 -2.83 5.20
CA LYS A 43 16.22 -2.46 4.68
C LYS A 43 16.45 -0.96 4.57
N ASN A 44 15.39 -0.18 4.36
CA ASN A 44 15.44 1.26 4.17
C ASN A 44 14.84 2.03 5.38
N ALA A 45 14.75 1.38 6.55
CA ALA A 45 14.10 1.94 7.74
C ALA A 45 14.67 3.31 8.20
N GLU A 46 15.92 3.62 7.85
CA GLU A 46 16.58 4.88 8.23
C GLU A 46 16.37 6.02 7.21
N LYS A 47 15.86 5.74 6.00
CA LYS A 47 15.58 6.77 4.98
C LYS A 47 14.30 6.47 4.20
N LYS A 48 13.32 7.36 4.34
CA LYS A 48 12.18 7.45 3.42
C LYS A 48 12.62 8.09 2.10
N ASP A 49 13.52 7.43 1.38
CA ASP A 49 13.94 7.88 0.06
C ASP A 49 12.82 7.62 -0.97
N LEU A 50 12.69 8.53 -1.94
CA LEU A 50 11.71 8.44 -3.03
C LEU A 50 11.74 7.07 -3.74
N ASP A 51 12.94 6.50 -3.92
CA ASP A 51 13.14 5.19 -4.53
C ASP A 51 12.43 4.07 -3.76
N MET A 52 12.39 4.12 -2.42
CA MET A 52 11.70 3.12 -1.62
C MET A 52 10.18 3.19 -1.82
N ILE A 53 9.62 4.40 -1.85
CA ILE A 53 8.18 4.61 -2.04
C ILE A 53 7.76 4.11 -3.43
N ASP A 54 8.57 4.41 -4.43
CA ASP A 54 8.39 4.00 -5.82
C ASP A 54 8.40 2.46 -5.97
N GLU A 55 9.37 1.77 -5.36
CA GLU A 55 9.42 0.30 -5.37
C GLU A 55 8.20 -0.34 -4.68
N VAL A 56 7.75 0.23 -3.56
CA VAL A 56 6.55 -0.24 -2.88
C VAL A 56 5.32 -0.05 -3.75
N PHE A 57 5.15 1.09 -4.42
CA PHE A 57 4.01 1.31 -5.31
C PHE A 57 4.02 0.41 -6.54
N LYS A 58 5.19 0.12 -7.12
CA LYS A 58 5.31 -0.85 -8.22
C LYS A 58 4.91 -2.27 -7.83
N LEU A 59 5.06 -2.62 -6.55
CA LEU A 59 4.66 -3.91 -6.01
C LEU A 59 3.19 -3.92 -5.56
N ALA A 60 2.73 -2.85 -4.95
CA ALA A 60 1.38 -2.74 -4.38
C ALA A 60 0.31 -2.50 -5.45
N PHE A 61 0.62 -1.77 -6.53
CA PHE A 61 -0.33 -1.44 -7.59
C PHE A 61 0.03 -2.12 -8.91
N ALA A 62 -0.97 -2.35 -9.76
CA ALA A 62 -0.72 -2.78 -11.13
C ALA A 62 0.08 -1.71 -11.90
N SER A 63 0.92 -2.12 -12.87
CA SER A 63 1.79 -1.19 -13.59
C SER A 63 1.06 -0.05 -14.33
N LYS A 64 -0.21 -0.27 -14.68
CA LYS A 64 -1.08 0.77 -15.27
C LYS A 64 -1.46 1.80 -14.20
N ASP A 65 -1.92 1.32 -13.05
CA ASP A 65 -2.42 2.13 -11.94
C ASP A 65 -1.29 2.96 -11.32
N TYR A 66 -0.12 2.33 -11.14
CA TYR A 66 1.10 3.00 -10.71
C TYR A 66 1.46 4.20 -11.60
N LYS A 67 1.43 4.03 -12.93
CA LYS A 67 1.71 5.13 -13.87
C LYS A 67 0.67 6.24 -13.81
N GLU A 68 -0.59 5.91 -13.56
CA GLU A 68 -1.64 6.91 -13.37
C GLU A 68 -1.40 7.71 -12.09
N ILE A 69 -1.04 7.05 -10.98
CA ILE A 69 -0.72 7.69 -9.70
C ILE A 69 0.51 8.61 -9.84
N GLU A 70 1.57 8.14 -10.50
CA GLU A 70 2.77 8.95 -10.76
C GLU A 70 2.44 10.20 -11.59
N ALA A 71 1.60 10.05 -12.62
CA ALA A 71 1.16 11.14 -13.48
C ALA A 71 0.27 12.18 -12.78
N MET A 72 -0.33 11.86 -11.63
CA MET A 72 -1.11 12.82 -10.85
C MET A 72 -0.24 13.91 -10.21
N ASN A 73 1.08 13.70 -10.12
CA ASN A 73 2.05 14.64 -9.54
C ASN A 73 1.54 15.27 -8.23
N MET A 74 1.10 14.39 -7.32
CA MET A 74 0.47 14.77 -6.06
C MET A 74 1.48 15.47 -5.12
N PRO A 75 1.00 16.36 -4.22
CA PRO A 75 1.87 16.96 -3.21
C PRO A 75 2.58 15.89 -2.37
N TRP A 76 3.83 16.16 -1.97
CA TRP A 76 4.66 15.20 -1.21
C TRP A 76 3.95 14.62 0.02
N ALA A 77 3.26 15.45 0.80
CA ALA A 77 2.49 15.01 1.96
C ALA A 77 1.41 13.97 1.60
N ALA A 78 0.69 14.19 0.50
CA ALA A 78 -0.31 13.25 0.01
C ALA A 78 0.35 11.95 -0.50
N HIS A 79 1.54 12.05 -1.12
CA HIS A 79 2.31 10.91 -1.60
C HIS A 79 2.77 10.01 -0.44
N GLN A 80 3.24 10.62 0.66
CA GLN A 80 3.59 9.92 1.90
C GLN A 80 2.36 9.26 2.55
N GLN A 81 1.21 9.95 2.57
CA GLN A 81 -0.05 9.37 3.05
C GLN A 81 -0.48 8.16 2.23
N LEU A 82 -0.37 8.24 0.90
CA LEU A 82 -0.67 7.12 0.02
C LEU A 82 0.28 5.93 0.28
N PHE A 83 1.55 6.20 0.54
CA PHE A 83 2.52 5.17 0.92
C PHE A 83 2.10 4.44 2.19
N THR A 84 1.78 5.17 3.26
CA THR A 84 1.30 4.57 4.51
C THR A 84 0.04 3.73 4.26
N LEU A 85 -0.95 4.26 3.53
CA LEU A 85 -2.18 3.53 3.21
C LEU A 85 -1.91 2.28 2.39
N ALA A 86 -0.98 2.33 1.44
CA ALA A 86 -0.57 1.17 0.65
C ALA A 86 0.06 0.09 1.53
N ILE A 87 0.94 0.46 2.47
CA ILE A 87 1.50 -0.50 3.43
C ILE A 87 0.40 -1.11 4.30
N SER A 88 -0.47 -0.30 4.89
CA SER A 88 -1.60 -0.78 5.71
C SER A 88 -2.51 -1.73 4.94
N ALA A 89 -2.83 -1.38 3.69
CA ALA A 89 -3.64 -2.21 2.80
C ALA A 89 -2.96 -3.54 2.49
N VAL A 90 -1.67 -3.54 2.18
CA VAL A 90 -0.89 -4.75 1.89
C VAL A 90 -0.72 -5.63 3.13
N THR A 91 -0.42 -5.05 4.30
CA THR A 91 -0.14 -5.81 5.53
C THR A 91 -1.39 -6.20 6.30
N GLY A 92 -2.53 -5.57 6.01
CA GLY A 92 -3.77 -5.71 6.78
C GLY A 92 -3.67 -5.10 8.18
N GLU A 93 -2.67 -4.26 8.43
CA GLU A 93 -2.51 -3.52 9.69
C GLU A 93 -3.34 -2.24 9.66
N ASP A 94 -3.84 -1.82 10.82
CA ASP A 94 -4.49 -0.51 10.97
C ASP A 94 -3.53 0.63 10.58
N ALA A 95 -4.07 1.64 9.90
CA ALA A 95 -3.33 2.83 9.47
C ALA A 95 -2.51 3.46 10.61
N GLU A 96 -3.06 3.51 11.83
CA GLU A 96 -2.38 4.05 13.00
C GLU A 96 -1.09 3.29 13.38
N LYS A 97 -1.08 1.95 13.22
CA LYS A 97 0.11 1.12 13.48
C LYS A 97 1.15 1.30 12.39
N THR A 98 0.70 1.45 11.15
CA THR A 98 1.57 1.72 10.02
C THR A 98 2.18 3.12 10.10
N GLU A 99 1.42 4.14 10.51
CA GLU A 99 1.92 5.50 10.75
C GLU A 99 2.93 5.54 11.90
N ALA A 100 2.71 4.78 12.98
CA ALA A 100 3.69 4.66 14.06
C ALA A 100 5.01 4.04 13.60
N ARG A 101 4.97 3.11 12.63
CA ARG A 101 6.15 2.51 12.01
C ARG A 101 6.80 3.41 10.96
N PHE A 102 5.99 4.22 10.28
CA PHE A 102 6.41 5.13 9.19
C PHE A 102 5.87 6.55 9.43
N PRO A 103 6.38 7.29 10.43
CA PRO A 103 5.83 8.59 10.81
C PRO A 103 5.88 9.58 9.64
N GLN A 104 4.75 10.22 9.32
CA GLN A 104 4.70 11.28 8.32
C GLN A 104 5.56 12.45 8.82
N GLU A 105 6.37 13.02 7.93
CA GLU A 105 7.15 14.21 8.23
C GLU A 105 6.16 15.39 8.19
N ASN A 106 5.43 15.58 9.29
CA ASN A 106 4.62 16.76 9.46
C ASN A 106 5.58 17.94 9.60
N ALA A 107 5.70 18.72 8.52
CA ALA A 107 6.22 20.07 8.59
C ALA A 107 5.31 20.88 9.53
N GLU A 108 5.85 21.22 10.70
CA GLU A 108 5.36 22.34 11.52
C GLU A 108 5.41 23.67 10.74
#